data_AF-A0A7V9TFG9-F1
#
_entry.id   AF-A0A7V9TFG9-F1
#
_cell.length_a   1.000
_cell.length_b   1.000
_cell.length_c   1.000
_cell.angle_alpha   90.00
_cell.angle_beta   90.00
_cell.angle_gamma   90.00
#
_symmetry.space_group_name_H-M   'P 1'
#
loop_
_entity.id
_entity.type
_entity.pdbx_description
1 polymer ?
#
loop_
_entity_poly.entity_id
_entity_poly.type
_entity_poly.pdbx_seq_one_letter_code
_entity_poly.pdbx_strand_id
1 'polypeptide(L)'
;MNRIAEIGGEGALPQPKGPFSDSEALELLMAYRKDPSSVPCPTCGPDSIEVLAFIEPEIDPNGFASVTDPEGEYAAALYCHECQRAIGILAGALEA
;
A
#
# COMPACT_ATOMS: atom_id res chain seq x y z
N MET A 1 14.93 21.51 28.77
CA MET A 1 15.31 21.72 27.36
C MET A 1 15.25 20.34 26.70
N ASN A 2 14.17 20.08 25.96
CA ASN A 2 13.78 18.74 25.52
C ASN A 2 14.56 18.33 24.26
N ARG A 3 15.04 17.09 24.26
CA ARG A 3 15.89 16.42 23.27
C ARG A 3 15.14 15.99 21.99
N ILE A 4 14.30 16.86 21.42
CA ILE A 4 13.51 16.55 20.22
C ILE A 4 14.18 17.14 18.95
N ALA A 5 15.36 17.72 19.08
CA ALA A 5 16.06 18.39 17.97
C ALA A 5 17.06 17.50 17.21
N GLU A 6 17.22 16.23 17.60
CA GLU A 6 18.36 15.40 17.13
C GLU A 6 17.94 14.02 16.60
N ILE A 7 16.78 13.93 15.97
CA ILE A 7 16.59 12.95 14.89
C ILE A 7 16.85 13.71 13.59
N GLY A 8 18.15 13.85 13.28
CA GLY A 8 18.62 14.34 12.01
C GLY A 8 18.51 13.23 10.97
N GLY A 9 17.80 13.51 9.87
CA GLY A 9 17.86 12.72 8.64
C GLY A 9 16.68 11.76 8.42
N GLU A 10 15.45 12.23 8.50
CA GLU A 10 14.27 11.40 8.21
C GLU A 10 13.80 11.70 6.79
N GLY A 11 14.10 10.78 5.87
CA GLY A 11 13.71 10.85 4.47
C GLY A 11 12.23 11.18 4.36
N ALA A 12 11.93 12.33 3.77
CA ALA A 12 10.57 12.64 3.38
C ALA A 12 10.03 11.42 2.62
N LEU A 13 8.95 10.81 3.13
CA LEU A 13 8.27 9.74 2.40
C LEU A 13 8.05 10.29 0.98
N PRO A 14 8.56 9.61 -0.05
CA PRO A 14 8.50 10.10 -1.42
C PRO A 14 7.06 10.49 -1.73
N GLN A 15 6.84 11.78 -2.04
CA GLN A 15 5.50 12.25 -2.34
C GLN A 15 5.00 11.51 -3.57
N PRO A 16 3.81 10.89 -3.50
CA PRO A 16 3.36 10.12 -4.62
C PRO A 16 3.18 11.02 -5.84
N LYS A 17 3.60 10.58 -7.03
CA LYS A 17 3.48 11.35 -8.30
C LYS A 17 2.03 11.52 -8.78
N GLY A 18 1.06 11.22 -7.93
CA GLY A 18 -0.37 11.16 -8.22
C GLY A 18 -0.95 9.77 -7.98
N PRO A 19 -2.28 9.62 -8.02
CA PRO A 19 -2.93 8.32 -7.92
C PRO A 19 -2.69 7.49 -9.19
N PHE A 20 -2.86 6.18 -9.08
CA PHE A 20 -3.12 5.35 -10.25
C PHE A 20 -4.49 5.71 -10.83
N SER A 21 -4.62 5.67 -12.16
CA SER A 21 -5.91 5.78 -12.85
C SER A 21 -6.81 4.57 -12.54
N ASP A 22 -8.11 4.69 -12.80
CA ASP A 22 -9.07 3.61 -12.55
C ASP A 22 -8.72 2.30 -13.26
N SER A 23 -8.20 2.38 -14.49
CA SER A 23 -7.75 1.19 -15.24
C SER A 23 -6.50 0.57 -14.62
N GLU A 24 -5.51 1.37 -14.24
CA GLU A 24 -4.31 0.89 -13.55
C GLU A 24 -4.65 0.28 -12.18
N ALA A 25 -5.59 0.89 -11.45
CA ALA A 25 -6.07 0.37 -10.17
C ALA A 25 -6.75 -1.00 -10.33
N LEU A 26 -7.56 -1.18 -11.38
CA LEU A 26 -8.19 -2.46 -11.68
C LEU A 26 -7.15 -3.53 -12.07
N GLU A 27 -6.15 -3.18 -12.89
CA GLU A 27 -5.05 -4.08 -13.24
C GLU A 27 -4.26 -4.51 -12.00
N LEU A 28 -3.94 -3.58 -11.11
CA LEU A 28 -3.27 -3.86 -9.83
C LEU A 28 -4.11 -4.77 -8.93
N LEU A 29 -5.41 -4.53 -8.82
CA LEU A 29 -6.33 -5.39 -8.08
C LEU A 29 -6.34 -6.82 -8.65
N MET A 30 -6.46 -6.95 -9.97
CA MET A 30 -6.48 -8.27 -10.62
C MET A 30 -5.15 -9.00 -10.46
N ALA A 31 -4.03 -8.29 -10.59
CA ALA A 31 -2.70 -8.85 -10.38
C ALA A 31 -2.48 -9.28 -8.93
N TYR A 32 -2.83 -8.45 -7.96
CA TYR A 32 -2.76 -8.79 -6.53
C TYR A 32 -3.62 -10.02 -6.21
N ARG A 33 -4.84 -10.12 -6.76
CA ARG A 33 -5.69 -11.30 -6.58
C ARG A 33 -5.12 -12.56 -7.21
N LYS A 34 -4.34 -12.44 -8.28
CA LYS A 34 -3.73 -13.57 -8.96
C LYS A 34 -2.50 -14.07 -8.20
N ASP A 35 -1.62 -13.16 -7.80
CA ASP A 35 -0.40 -13.44 -7.05
C ASP A 35 0.03 -12.21 -6.24
N PRO A 36 -0.31 -12.14 -4.94
CA PRO A 36 0.08 -11.05 -4.06
C PRO A 36 1.60 -10.87 -3.92
N SER A 37 2.38 -11.92 -4.19
CA SER A 37 3.84 -11.90 -4.01
C SER A 37 4.59 -11.26 -5.19
N SER A 38 3.91 -11.05 -6.32
CA SER A 38 4.53 -10.59 -7.57
C SER A 38 3.60 -9.68 -8.38
N VAL A 39 3.21 -8.54 -7.79
CA VAL A 39 2.34 -7.55 -8.46
C VAL A 39 3.18 -6.61 -9.36
N PRO A 40 2.97 -6.59 -10.69
CA PRO A 40 3.67 -5.64 -11.56
C PRO A 40 3.00 -4.27 -11.54
N CYS A 41 3.81 -3.21 -11.61
CA CYS A 41 3.29 -1.86 -11.86
C CYS A 41 2.85 -1.75 -13.33
N PRO A 42 1.64 -1.24 -13.64
CA PRO A 42 1.16 -1.09 -15.03
C PRO A 42 2.06 -0.22 -15.92
N THR A 43 2.84 0.68 -15.32
CA THR A 43 3.75 1.59 -16.06
C THR A 43 5.21 1.17 -15.97
N CYS A 44 5.66 0.65 -14.81
CA CYS A 44 7.07 0.37 -14.55
C CYS A 44 7.44 -1.10 -14.77
N GLY A 45 6.46 -2.00 -14.82
CA GLY A 45 6.67 -3.43 -14.98
C GLY A 45 6.88 -4.18 -13.65
N PRO A 46 7.40 -5.42 -13.72
CA PRO A 46 7.60 -6.29 -12.55
C PRO A 46 8.65 -5.75 -11.57
N ASP A 47 8.75 -6.35 -10.40
CA ASP A 47 9.77 -6.08 -9.36
C ASP A 47 9.86 -4.63 -8.85
N SER A 48 8.84 -3.82 -9.15
CA SER A 48 8.81 -2.39 -8.78
C SER A 48 7.81 -2.08 -7.67
N ILE A 49 6.90 -3.00 -7.35
CA ILE A 49 5.89 -2.85 -6.30
C ILE A 49 6.33 -3.57 -5.03
N GLU A 50 6.21 -2.87 -3.90
CA GLU A 50 6.32 -3.44 -2.55
C GLU A 50 4.96 -3.35 -1.84
N VAL A 51 4.64 -4.36 -1.03
CA VAL A 51 3.54 -4.29 -0.06
C VAL A 51 4.08 -3.71 1.23
N LEU A 52 3.70 -2.49 1.57
CA LEU A 52 4.22 -1.76 2.72
C LEU A 52 3.57 -2.20 4.04
N ALA A 53 2.28 -2.52 4.00
CA ALA A 53 1.50 -2.92 5.17
C ALA A 53 0.21 -3.62 4.74
N PHE A 54 -0.33 -4.42 5.65
CA PHE A 54 -1.73 -4.82 5.63
C PHE A 54 -2.47 -4.03 6.69
N ILE A 55 -3.66 -3.54 6.37
CA ILE A 55 -4.39 -2.57 7.15
C ILE A 55 -5.78 -3.11 7.44
N GLU A 56 -6.25 -3.01 8.68
CA GLU A 56 -7.64 -3.32 9.00
C GLU A 56 -8.58 -2.37 8.23
N PRO A 57 -9.67 -2.88 7.64
CA PRO A 57 -10.62 -2.03 6.93
C PRO A 57 -11.40 -1.10 7.87
N GLU A 58 -11.39 -1.39 9.17
CA GLU A 58 -12.02 -0.59 10.20
C GLU A 58 -11.08 0.52 10.70
N ILE A 59 -11.65 1.72 10.85
CA ILE A 59 -10.94 2.87 11.41
C ILE A 59 -11.17 2.86 12.92
N ASP A 60 -10.11 3.01 13.70
CA ASP A 60 -10.23 3.07 15.16
C ASP A 60 -11.01 4.33 15.60
N PRO A 61 -11.48 4.40 16.87
CA PRO A 61 -12.21 5.56 17.38
C PRO A 61 -11.44 6.89 17.31
N ASN A 62 -10.13 6.85 17.12
CA ASN A 62 -9.25 8.01 17.00
C ASN A 62 -8.97 8.40 15.54
N GLY A 63 -9.55 7.69 14.57
CA GLY A 63 -9.39 7.98 13.15
C GLY A 63 -8.15 7.34 12.50
N PHE A 64 -7.46 6.42 13.17
CA PHE A 64 -6.28 5.75 12.63
C PHE A 64 -6.62 4.35 12.13
N ALA A 65 -5.91 3.93 11.07
CA ALA A 65 -5.98 2.58 10.56
C ALA A 65 -4.90 1.71 11.21
N SER A 66 -5.28 0.54 11.69
CA SER A 66 -4.37 -0.42 12.35
C SER A 66 -3.64 -1.27 11.32
N VAL A 67 -2.36 -1.56 11.58
CA VAL A 67 -1.62 -2.58 10.82
C VAL A 67 -1.99 -3.97 11.34
N THR A 68 -2.17 -4.92 10.43
CA THR A 68 -2.57 -6.30 10.74
C THR A 68 -1.73 -7.31 9.94
N ASP A 69 -1.93 -8.59 10.24
CA ASP A 69 -1.46 -9.69 9.40
C ASP A 69 -2.43 -9.90 8.21
N PRO A 70 -1.99 -10.48 7.07
CA PRO A 70 -2.82 -10.69 5.89
C PRO A 70 -3.80 -11.87 6.06
N GLU A 71 -4.58 -11.86 7.14
CA GLU A 71 -5.58 -12.87 7.49
C GLU A 71 -6.98 -12.25 7.50
N GLY A 72 -7.97 -12.94 6.92
CA GLY A 72 -9.35 -12.44 6.87
C GLY A 72 -9.53 -11.25 5.91
N GLU A 73 -10.22 -10.21 6.38
CA GLU A 73 -10.44 -8.98 5.62
C GLU A 73 -9.36 -7.94 5.95
N TYR A 74 -8.64 -7.48 4.93
CA TYR A 74 -7.61 -6.47 5.08
C TYR A 74 -7.50 -5.59 3.82
N ALA A 75 -6.79 -4.47 3.92
CA ALA A 75 -6.33 -3.69 2.79
C ALA A 75 -4.82 -3.82 2.65
N ALA A 76 -4.32 -4.22 1.48
CA ALA A 76 -2.89 -4.18 1.18
C ALA A 76 -2.50 -2.78 0.68
N ALA A 77 -1.49 -2.17 1.30
CA ALA A 77 -0.91 -0.92 0.84
C ALA A 77 0.24 -1.21 -0.12
N LEU A 78 0.03 -0.98 -1.41
CA LEU A 78 1.01 -1.20 -2.47
C LEU A 78 1.73 0.11 -2.80
N TYR A 79 3.03 0.03 -3.02
CA TYR A 79 3.87 1.17 -3.38
C TYR A 79 4.82 0.82 -4.52
N CYS A 80 4.83 1.62 -5.59
CA CYS A 80 5.80 1.49 -6.66
C CYS A 80 7.01 2.40 -6.41
N HIS A 81 8.21 1.83 -6.30
CA HIS A 81 9.44 2.59 -6.06
C HIS A 81 9.88 3.46 -7.24
N GLU A 82 9.55 3.05 -8.47
CA GLU A 82 9.98 3.74 -9.70
C GLU A 82 9.11 4.97 -10.02
N CYS A 83 7.79 4.77 -10.10
CA CYS A 83 6.86 5.87 -10.33
C CYS A 83 6.42 6.58 -9.05
N GLN A 84 6.83 6.07 -7.88
CA GLN A 84 6.47 6.63 -6.57
C GLN A 84 4.96 6.82 -6.48
N ARG A 85 4.17 5.78 -6.72
CA ARG A 85 2.70 5.84 -6.61
C ARG A 85 2.25 4.77 -5.62
N ALA A 86 1.23 5.09 -4.84
CA ALA A 86 0.67 4.21 -3.82
C ALA A 86 -0.80 3.94 -4.10
N ILE A 87 -1.27 2.75 -3.71
CA ILE A 87 -2.69 2.39 -3.72
C ILE A 87 -3.01 1.43 -2.58
N GLY A 88 -4.20 1.55 -2.00
CA GLY A 88 -4.77 0.54 -1.13
C GLY A 88 -5.65 -0.43 -1.91
N ILE A 89 -5.41 -1.73 -1.77
CA ILE A 89 -6.22 -2.80 -2.35
C ILE A 89 -6.98 -3.50 -1.23
N LEU A 90 -8.30 -3.35 -1.19
CA LEU A 90 -9.15 -4.13 -0.28
C LEU A 90 -9.13 -5.60 -0.73
N ALA A 91 -8.55 -6.45 0.12
CA ALA A 91 -8.43 -7.89 -0.04
C ALA A 91 -9.17 -8.55 1.12
N GLY A 92 -10.41 -8.96 0.87
CA GLY A 92 -11.22 -9.72 1.82
C GLY A 92 -11.66 -11.04 1.19
N ALA A 93 -11.61 -12.11 1.97
CA ALA A 93 -12.08 -13.42 1.57
C ALA A 93 -13.51 -13.32 1.01
N LEU A 94 -13.67 -13.59 -0.29
CA LEU A 94 -14.93 -14.15 -0.76
C LEU A 94 -14.96 -15.57 -0.19
N GLU A 95 -15.46 -15.72 1.03
CA GLU A 95 -16.08 -17.00 1.39
C GLU A 95 -17.25 -17.18 0.43
N ALA A 96 -17.09 -18.13 -0.49
CA ALA A 96 -18.15 -18.59 -1.39
C ALA A 96 -19.09 -19.55 -0.65
#